data_AF-A0A914YAV3-F1
#
_entry.id   AF-A0A914YAV3-F1
#
_cell.length_a   1.000
_cell.length_b   1.000
_cell.length_c   1.000
_cell.angle_alpha   90.00
_cell.angle_beta   90.00
_cell.angle_gamma   90.00
#
_symmetry.space_group_name_H-M   'P 1'
#
loop_
_entity.id
_entity.type
_entity.pdbx_description
1 polymer ?
#
loop_
_entity_poly.entity_id
_entity_poly.type
_entity_poly.pdbx_seq_one_letter_code
_entity_poly.pdbx_strand_id
1 'polypeptide(L)'
;MRLRHVLRIAGWHLILYCFVISYVLVGAYIFHYLEGEYENERHIEQKRIIGQIKSELFDRILSYNETLNVENDLRNFMKKISKLHISVENYLLFDGNTNNVPKRWTYPSSVLFAFTILTTIGYGDLAPTTHVCQIFTMVYGAFGIPLFLITIADVGRFFKTGIMYIVQLIYKKELKKQGERKLLREIGEVLLVAVLFLGFIAAGSAVLPLWEHQLTYFDSVYFSYMSLTTIGLGDIVPRRMDFLLPTLIYITIGLWLTTALVEQLADVFRLVHYAGRHVSNVKGVIAIIDGKGFLKMRPSLIFLARGRLDRGL
;
A
#
# COMPACT_ATOMS: atom_id res chain seq x y z
N MET A 1 13.86 7.01 -34.48
CA MET A 1 13.17 8.02 -33.64
C MET A 1 14.24 8.67 -32.77
N ARG A 2 14.50 9.98 -32.94
CA ARG A 2 15.75 10.63 -32.46
C ARG A 2 15.87 10.56 -30.94
N LEU A 3 16.93 9.89 -30.45
CA LEU A 3 17.30 9.74 -29.04
C LEU A 3 17.19 11.04 -28.22
N ARG A 4 17.47 12.20 -28.83
CA ARG A 4 17.31 13.53 -28.21
C ARG A 4 15.87 13.86 -27.79
N HIS A 5 14.86 13.39 -28.52
CA HIS A 5 13.45 13.60 -28.15
C HIS A 5 13.05 12.75 -26.95
N VAL A 6 13.51 11.49 -26.89
CA VAL A 6 13.27 10.60 -25.75
C VAL A 6 13.98 11.12 -24.50
N LEU A 7 15.23 11.58 -24.64
CA LEU A 7 16.00 12.20 -23.55
C LEU A 7 15.33 13.48 -23.02
N ARG A 8 14.76 14.31 -23.90
CA ARG A 8 14.05 15.53 -23.48
C ARG A 8 12.78 15.22 -22.71
N ILE A 9 12.04 14.18 -23.09
CA ILE A 9 10.83 13.72 -22.39
C ILE A 9 11.21 13.09 -21.04
N ALA A 10 12.21 12.20 -21.03
CA ALA A 10 12.76 11.60 -19.82
C ALA A 10 13.28 12.64 -18.81
N GLY A 11 13.86 13.74 -19.29
CA GLY A 11 14.33 14.83 -18.43
C GLY A 11 13.21 15.50 -17.63
N TRP A 12 12.04 15.72 -18.22
CA TRP A 12 10.89 16.28 -17.51
C TRP A 12 10.34 15.33 -16.45
N HIS A 13 10.33 14.01 -16.72
CA HIS A 13 9.96 12.99 -15.74
C HIS A 13 10.94 12.95 -14.57
N LEU A 14 12.24 13.08 -14.84
CA LEU A 14 13.28 13.13 -13.81
C LEU A 14 13.12 14.36 -12.91
N ILE A 15 12.79 15.53 -13.48
CA ILE A 15 12.53 16.75 -12.71
C ILE A 15 11.33 16.55 -11.77
N LEU A 16 10.24 15.96 -12.25
CA LEU A 16 9.07 15.66 -11.41
C LEU A 16 9.44 14.72 -10.25
N TYR A 17 10.27 13.71 -10.50
CA TYR A 17 10.74 12.80 -9.46
C TYR A 17 11.63 13.51 -8.42
N CYS A 18 12.57 14.34 -8.86
CA CYS A 18 13.38 15.17 -7.96
C CYS A 18 12.51 16.11 -7.12
N PHE A 19 11.45 16.67 -7.71
CA PHE A 19 10.49 17.51 -7.01
C PHE A 19 9.76 16.73 -5.90
N VAL A 20 9.28 15.51 -6.20
CA VAL A 20 8.65 14.63 -5.18
C VAL A 20 9.64 14.28 -4.06
N ILE A 21 10.89 13.96 -4.36
CA ILE A 21 11.90 13.70 -3.33
C ILE A 21 12.08 14.93 -2.44
N SER A 22 12.22 16.12 -3.03
CA SER A 22 12.35 17.36 -2.26
C SER A 22 11.12 17.61 -1.38
N TYR A 23 9.92 17.30 -1.87
CA TYR A 23 8.67 17.41 -1.14
C TYR A 23 8.62 16.48 0.08
N VAL A 24 9.15 15.26 -0.04
CA VAL A 24 9.30 14.32 1.09
C VAL A 24 10.28 14.86 2.13
N LEU A 25 11.45 15.33 1.69
CA LEU A 25 12.49 15.82 2.61
C LEU A 25 12.06 17.08 3.38
N VAL A 26 11.35 18.00 2.72
CA VAL A 26 10.79 19.20 3.36
C VAL A 26 9.67 18.83 4.32
N GLY A 27 8.76 17.93 3.91
CA GLY A 27 7.70 17.43 4.78
C GLY A 27 8.27 16.77 6.04
N ALA A 28 9.27 15.92 5.87
CA ALA A 28 9.97 15.24 6.96
C ALA A 28 10.63 16.21 7.95
N TYR A 29 11.25 17.28 7.45
CA TYR A 29 11.81 18.33 8.29
C TYR A 29 10.73 19.01 9.13
N ILE A 30 9.59 19.36 8.53
CA ILE A 30 8.47 19.99 9.25
C ILE A 30 7.88 19.04 10.28
N PHE A 31 7.67 17.76 9.95
CA PHE A 31 7.18 16.76 10.91
C PHE A 31 8.14 16.57 12.09
N HIS A 32 9.44 16.46 11.82
CA HIS A 32 10.45 16.36 12.85
C HIS A 32 10.45 17.59 13.76
N TYR A 33 10.33 18.79 13.20
CA TYR A 33 10.25 20.03 13.97
C TYR A 33 8.98 20.12 14.82
N LEU A 34 7.82 19.79 14.24
CA LEU A 34 6.51 19.93 14.92
C LEU A 34 6.23 18.87 15.98
N GLU A 35 6.81 17.67 15.91
CA GLU A 35 6.56 16.61 16.89
C GLU A 35 7.81 16.24 17.70
N GLY A 36 9.02 16.43 17.18
CA GLY A 36 10.26 15.96 17.81
C GLY A 36 10.60 16.62 19.14
N GLU A 37 10.21 17.88 19.35
CA GLU A 37 10.36 18.56 20.65
C GLU A 37 9.25 18.14 21.64
N TYR A 38 8.00 18.13 21.19
CA TYR A 38 6.84 17.74 22.01
C TYR A 38 6.89 16.27 22.44
N GLU A 39 7.49 15.39 21.64
CA GLU A 39 7.71 13.98 22.00
C GLU A 39 8.57 13.88 23.27
N ASN A 40 9.61 14.70 23.39
CA ASN A 40 10.53 14.68 24.52
C ASN A 40 9.85 15.10 25.82
N GLU A 41 9.06 16.17 25.78
CA GLU A 41 8.29 16.65 26.94
C GLU A 41 7.25 15.60 27.37
N ARG A 42 6.57 14.98 26.41
CA ARG A 42 5.60 13.91 26.67
C ARG A 42 6.27 12.66 27.26
N HIS A 43 7.44 12.26 26.76
CA HIS A 43 8.20 11.15 27.32
C HIS A 43 8.53 11.38 28.80
N ILE A 44 8.95 12.60 29.16
CA ILE A 44 9.26 12.97 30.54
C ILE A 44 8.00 12.89 31.41
N GLU A 45 6.88 13.45 30.95
CA GLU A 45 5.63 13.44 31.71
C GLU A 45 5.03 12.03 31.85
N GLN A 46 5.07 11.22 30.79
CA GLN A 46 4.62 9.83 30.82
C GLN A 46 5.47 8.98 31.74
N LYS A 47 6.81 9.16 31.72
CA LYS A 47 7.72 8.49 32.66
C LYS A 47 7.39 8.87 34.10
N ARG A 48 7.07 10.14 34.37
CA ARG A 48 6.67 10.63 35.70
C ARG A 48 5.37 9.96 36.17
N ILE A 49 4.35 9.93 35.32
CA ILE A 49 3.05 9.32 35.64
C ILE A 49 3.21 7.82 35.89
N ILE A 50 3.91 7.08 35.02
CA ILE A 50 4.13 5.64 35.18
C ILE A 50 4.92 5.37 36.47
N GLY A 51 5.93 6.18 36.77
CA GLY A 51 6.68 6.10 38.03
C GLY A 51 5.79 6.25 39.26
N GLN A 52 4.89 7.23 39.25
CA GLN A 52 3.90 7.44 40.33
C GLN A 52 2.94 6.26 40.47
N ILE A 53 2.41 5.75 39.35
CA ILE A 53 1.50 4.61 39.38
C ILE A 53 2.24 3.36 39.91
N LYS A 54 3.51 3.16 39.53
CA LYS A 54 4.36 2.05 40.00
C LYS A 54 4.61 2.15 41.50
N SER A 55 5.02 3.32 42.01
CA SER A 55 5.27 3.51 43.44
C SER A 55 3.99 3.32 44.25
N GLU A 56 2.88 3.92 43.82
CA GLU A 56 1.59 3.76 44.50
C GLU A 56 1.12 2.30 44.54
N LEU A 57 1.36 1.52 43.48
CA LEU A 57 1.05 0.09 43.47
C LEU A 57 1.94 -0.65 44.47
N PHE A 58 3.25 -0.38 44.46
CA PHE A 58 4.20 -1.03 45.33
C PHE A 58 3.89 -0.77 46.81
N ASP A 59 3.60 0.48 47.17
CA ASP A 59 3.23 0.88 48.53
C ASP A 59 1.92 0.22 48.98
N ARG A 60 0.91 0.15 48.09
CA ARG A 60 -0.35 -0.54 48.39
C ARG A 60 -0.15 -2.04 48.57
N ILE A 61 0.60 -2.70 47.69
CA ILE A 61 0.88 -4.15 47.79
C ILE A 61 1.61 -4.49 49.10
N LEU A 62 2.61 -3.69 49.50
CA LEU A 62 3.36 -3.92 50.73
C LEU A 62 2.53 -3.72 52.01
N SER A 63 1.39 -3.01 51.91
CA SER A 63 0.50 -2.74 53.04
C SER A 63 -0.57 -3.82 53.29
N TYR A 64 -0.74 -4.78 52.37
CA TYR A 64 -1.78 -5.79 52.47
C TYR A 64 -1.32 -7.07 53.19
N ASN A 65 -2.23 -7.63 53.99
CA ASN A 65 -2.09 -8.96 54.60
C ASN A 65 -2.96 -10.02 53.89
N GLU A 66 -3.88 -9.61 53.00
CA GLU A 66 -4.83 -10.47 52.28
C GLU A 66 -4.69 -10.35 50.76
N THR A 67 -4.83 -11.48 50.05
CA THR A 67 -4.60 -11.60 48.60
C THR A 67 -5.69 -11.02 47.71
N LEU A 68 -6.94 -10.94 48.17
CA LEU A 68 -8.08 -10.46 47.37
C LEU A 68 -7.97 -8.96 47.04
N ASN A 69 -7.39 -8.16 47.94
CA ASN A 69 -7.19 -6.73 47.74
C ASN A 69 -6.09 -6.42 46.70
N VAL A 70 -5.11 -7.32 46.58
CA VAL A 70 -4.02 -7.22 45.60
C VAL A 70 -4.56 -7.38 44.17
N GLU A 71 -5.50 -8.30 43.94
CA GLU A 71 -6.07 -8.50 42.60
C GLU A 71 -6.83 -7.26 42.11
N ASN A 72 -7.62 -6.63 42.98
CA ASN A 72 -8.40 -5.46 42.61
C ASN A 72 -7.49 -4.25 42.30
N ASP A 73 -6.42 -4.07 43.07
CA ASP A 73 -5.44 -3.00 42.84
C ASP A 73 -4.60 -3.25 41.58
N LEU A 74 -4.26 -4.50 41.28
CA LEU A 74 -3.63 -4.86 40.00
C LEU A 74 -4.57 -4.59 38.81
N ARG A 75 -5.86 -4.93 38.92
CA ARG A 75 -6.85 -4.61 37.86
C ARG A 75 -6.98 -3.09 37.67
N ASN A 76 -7.02 -2.33 38.75
CA ASN A 76 -7.07 -0.86 38.69
C ASN A 76 -5.78 -0.26 38.10
N PHE A 77 -4.63 -0.81 38.45
CA PHE A 77 -3.34 -0.45 37.87
C PHE A 77 -3.30 -0.72 36.36
N MET A 78 -3.68 -1.94 35.94
CA MET A 78 -3.77 -2.30 34.53
C MET A 78 -4.75 -1.40 33.77
N LYS A 79 -5.87 -1.00 34.39
CA LYS A 79 -6.82 -0.04 33.82
C LYS A 79 -6.23 1.36 33.69
N LYS A 80 -5.46 1.84 34.68
CA LYS A 80 -4.75 3.13 34.61
C LYS A 80 -3.67 3.11 33.52
N ILE A 81 -2.90 2.03 33.41
CA ILE A 81 -1.88 1.86 32.37
C ILE A 81 -2.50 1.76 30.98
N SER A 82 -3.54 0.95 30.81
CA SER A 82 -4.22 0.77 29.52
C SER A 82 -4.78 2.09 28.98
N LYS A 83 -5.26 2.98 29.87
CA LYS A 83 -5.74 4.31 29.49
C LYS A 83 -4.65 5.25 28.95
N LEU A 84 -3.38 4.98 29.22
CA LEU A 84 -2.30 5.87 28.78
C LEU A 84 -2.03 5.78 27.26
N HIS A 85 -2.55 4.76 26.54
CA HIS A 85 -2.32 4.59 25.09
C HIS A 85 -0.83 4.64 24.70
N ILE A 86 0.03 4.02 25.52
CA ILE A 86 1.48 4.00 25.35
C ILE A 86 1.91 2.60 24.91
N SER A 87 2.97 2.49 24.10
CA SER A 87 3.77 1.25 24.00
C SER A 87 4.47 1.01 25.34
N VAL A 88 3.72 0.48 26.31
CA VAL A 88 4.13 0.40 27.73
C VAL A 88 5.39 -0.45 27.91
N GLU A 89 5.69 -1.29 26.93
CA GLU A 89 6.84 -2.20 26.87
C GLU A 89 8.16 -1.49 27.16
N ASN A 90 8.40 -0.31 26.57
CA ASN A 90 9.62 0.45 26.86
C ASN A 90 9.63 0.97 28.30
N TYR A 91 8.52 1.52 28.78
CA TYR A 91 8.45 2.18 30.08
C TYR A 91 8.40 1.26 31.29
N LEU A 92 7.87 0.05 31.15
CA LEU A 92 7.78 -0.94 32.24
C LEU A 92 9.12 -1.65 32.49
N LEU A 93 9.96 -1.75 31.46
CA LEU A 93 11.27 -2.42 31.55
C LEU A 93 12.40 -1.48 32.03
N PHE A 94 12.16 -0.15 32.07
CA PHE A 94 13.18 0.80 32.50
C PHE A 94 13.36 0.81 34.02
N ASP A 95 14.41 0.14 34.47
CA ASP A 95 14.89 0.16 35.84
C ASP A 95 15.76 1.40 36.09
N GLY A 96 15.13 2.58 36.23
CA GLY A 96 15.69 3.81 36.83
C GLY A 96 16.94 4.48 36.23
N ASN A 97 17.79 3.77 35.48
CA ASN A 97 19.19 4.14 35.24
C ASN A 97 19.47 4.54 33.78
N THR A 98 18.56 4.24 32.84
CA THR A 98 18.65 4.73 31.46
C THR A 98 17.69 5.91 31.28
N ASN A 99 18.25 7.12 31.21
CA ASN A 99 17.47 8.36 31.10
C ASN A 99 16.91 8.64 29.71
N ASN A 100 17.34 7.91 28.67
CA ASN A 100 16.99 8.22 27.29
C ASN A 100 16.03 7.17 26.73
N VAL A 101 14.74 7.50 26.72
CA VAL A 101 13.77 6.80 25.89
C VAL A 101 14.14 7.11 24.42
N PRO A 102 14.28 6.11 23.54
CA PRO A 102 14.60 6.38 22.15
C PRO A 102 13.46 7.19 21.50
N LYS A 103 13.81 8.34 20.92
CA LYS A 103 12.88 9.19 20.17
C LYS A 103 12.36 8.43 18.95
N ARG A 104 11.05 8.42 18.73
CA ARG A 104 10.45 7.84 17.52
C ARG A 104 10.40 8.86 16.39
N TRP A 105 10.26 10.15 16.70
CA TRP A 105 10.32 11.24 15.72
C TRP A 105 11.76 11.67 15.42
N THR A 106 12.59 10.74 14.94
CA THR A 106 13.90 11.10 14.35
C THR A 106 13.73 11.62 12.93
N TYR A 107 14.67 12.41 12.41
CA TYR A 107 14.59 12.91 11.02
C TYR A 107 14.42 11.78 9.98
N PRO A 108 15.20 10.67 10.02
CA PRO A 108 14.97 9.53 9.13
C PRO A 108 13.58 8.89 9.30
N SER A 109 13.09 8.73 10.53
CA SER A 109 11.74 8.23 10.78
C SER A 109 10.66 9.17 10.23
N SER A 110 10.88 10.49 10.30
CA SER A 110 10.00 11.49 9.68
C SER A 110 10.03 11.43 8.15
N VAL A 111 11.16 11.06 7.54
CA VAL A 111 11.24 10.81 6.08
C VAL A 111 10.39 9.60 5.72
N LEU A 112 10.50 8.50 6.47
CA LEU A 112 9.65 7.33 6.27
C LEU A 112 8.17 7.70 6.43
N PHE A 113 7.81 8.43 7.49
CA PHE A 113 6.45 8.90 7.72
C PHE A 113 5.91 9.75 6.56
N ALA A 114 6.63 10.79 6.15
CA ALA A 114 6.25 11.64 5.01
C ALA A 114 6.08 10.84 3.72
N PHE A 115 7.01 9.91 3.44
CA PHE A 115 6.93 9.00 2.30
C PHE A 115 5.69 8.09 2.36
N THR A 116 5.38 7.53 3.53
CA THR A 116 4.21 6.63 3.69
C THR A 116 2.87 7.32 3.53
N ILE A 117 2.77 8.62 3.89
CA ILE A 117 1.59 9.44 3.59
C ILE A 117 1.45 9.62 2.08
N LEU A 118 2.53 10.02 1.41
CA LEU A 118 2.54 10.31 -0.03
C LEU A 118 2.16 9.09 -0.87
N THR A 119 2.71 7.94 -0.48
CA THR A 119 2.52 6.65 -1.15
C THR A 119 1.23 5.94 -0.74
N THR A 120 0.45 6.55 0.16
CA THR A 120 -0.77 5.99 0.75
C THR A 120 -0.58 4.61 1.38
N ILE A 121 0.65 4.26 1.78
CA ILE A 121 0.92 3.03 2.54
C ILE A 121 0.42 3.22 3.98
N GLY A 122 0.84 4.31 4.62
CA GLY A 122 0.39 4.69 5.97
C GLY A 122 0.51 3.61 7.04
N TYR A 123 1.74 3.13 7.33
CA TYR A 123 1.98 2.08 8.34
C TYR A 123 1.26 2.30 9.68
N GLY A 124 1.16 3.55 10.14
CA GLY A 124 0.44 3.87 11.37
C GLY A 124 1.19 3.48 12.65
N ASP A 125 2.42 3.00 12.55
CA ASP A 125 3.31 2.80 13.68
C ASP A 125 3.69 4.14 14.33
N LEU A 126 3.87 5.18 13.50
CA LEU A 126 4.12 6.57 13.88
C LEU A 126 2.95 7.45 13.44
N ALA A 127 2.38 8.24 14.36
CA ALA A 127 1.25 9.11 14.08
C ALA A 127 1.38 10.45 14.81
N PRO A 128 0.96 11.57 14.20
CA PRO A 128 1.05 12.90 14.80
C PRO A 128 0.07 13.02 15.95
N THR A 129 0.54 13.61 17.03
CA THR A 129 -0.18 13.67 18.30
C THR A 129 -0.58 15.08 18.70
N THR A 130 -0.02 16.08 18.03
CA THR A 130 -0.38 17.49 18.16
C THR A 130 -1.42 17.88 17.10
N HIS A 131 -2.37 18.74 17.48
CA HIS A 131 -3.39 19.22 16.53
C HIS A 131 -2.78 19.98 15.35
N VAL A 132 -1.69 20.73 15.59
CA VAL A 132 -0.98 21.47 14.55
C VAL A 132 -0.38 20.51 13.51
N CYS A 133 0.31 19.45 13.97
CA CYS A 133 0.88 18.45 13.07
C CYS A 133 -0.19 17.61 12.36
N GLN A 134 -1.32 17.33 13.02
CA GLN A 134 -2.46 16.66 12.40
C GLN A 134 -3.06 17.48 11.25
N ILE A 135 -3.29 18.78 11.46
CA ILE A 135 -3.77 19.69 10.39
C ILE A 135 -2.74 19.75 9.26
N PHE A 136 -1.45 19.89 9.58
CA PHE A 136 -0.40 19.87 8.59
C PHE A 136 -0.39 18.56 7.79
N THR A 137 -0.57 17.42 8.45
CA THR A 137 -0.66 16.09 7.80
C THR A 137 -1.81 16.03 6.79
N MET A 138 -2.99 16.58 7.14
CA MET A 138 -4.13 16.64 6.22
C MET A 138 -3.82 17.47 4.98
N VAL A 139 -3.22 18.65 5.16
CA VAL A 139 -2.86 19.55 4.05
C VAL A 139 -1.74 18.92 3.20
N TYR A 140 -0.71 18.36 3.84
CA TYR A 140 0.40 17.67 3.20
C TYR A 140 -0.10 16.51 2.33
N GLY A 141 -0.99 15.66 2.86
CA GLY A 141 -1.61 14.57 2.11
C GLY A 141 -2.46 15.05 0.94
N ALA A 142 -3.25 16.13 1.11
CA ALA A 142 -4.13 16.65 0.08
C ALA A 142 -3.41 17.07 -1.21
N PHE A 143 -2.20 17.64 -1.09
CA PHE A 143 -1.37 18.00 -2.25
C PHE A 143 -0.38 16.91 -2.65
N GLY A 144 0.18 16.21 -1.66
CA GLY A 144 1.20 15.19 -1.84
C GLY A 144 0.70 13.94 -2.57
N ILE A 145 -0.49 13.44 -2.20
CA ILE A 145 -1.05 12.21 -2.79
C ILE A 145 -1.32 12.39 -4.29
N PRO A 146 -2.02 13.44 -4.76
CA PRO A 146 -2.21 13.65 -6.21
C PRO A 146 -0.88 13.78 -6.96
N LEU A 147 0.09 14.51 -6.40
CA LEU A 147 1.42 14.68 -6.99
C LEU A 147 2.13 13.33 -7.13
N PHE A 148 2.09 12.49 -6.10
CA PHE A 148 2.67 11.15 -6.12
C PHE A 148 1.97 10.24 -7.15
N LEU A 149 0.63 10.25 -7.18
CA LEU A 149 -0.16 9.45 -8.14
C LEU A 149 0.13 9.82 -9.59
N ILE A 150 0.30 11.10 -9.90
CA ILE A 150 0.69 11.55 -11.24
C ILE A 150 2.09 11.03 -11.58
N THR A 151 3.03 11.17 -10.65
CA THR A 151 4.42 10.75 -10.84
C THR A 151 4.52 9.24 -11.06
N ILE A 152 3.82 8.45 -10.23
CA ILE A 152 3.89 6.99 -10.34
C ILE A 152 3.19 6.45 -11.59
N ALA A 153 2.08 7.04 -12.01
CA ALA A 153 1.40 6.66 -13.25
C ALA A 153 2.29 6.93 -14.48
N ASP A 154 3.04 8.02 -14.45
CA ASP A 154 3.94 8.38 -15.54
C ASP A 154 5.14 7.43 -15.65
N VAL A 155 5.72 7.09 -14.51
CA VAL A 155 6.80 6.12 -14.43
C VAL A 155 6.31 4.71 -14.78
N GLY A 156 5.13 4.30 -14.30
CA GLY A 156 4.51 3.01 -14.62
C GLY A 156 4.38 2.77 -16.12
N ARG A 157 3.96 3.79 -16.89
CA ARG A 157 3.91 3.74 -18.36
C ARG A 157 5.27 3.55 -19.01
N PHE A 158 6.31 4.19 -18.48
CA PHE A 158 7.68 4.02 -18.95
C PHE A 158 8.16 2.57 -18.75
N PHE A 159 7.92 2.00 -17.57
CA PHE A 159 8.25 0.59 -17.27
C PHE A 159 7.45 -0.39 -18.12
N LYS A 160 6.13 -0.18 -18.30
CA LYS A 160 5.30 -1.00 -19.19
C LYS A 160 5.87 -1.02 -20.60
N THR A 161 6.25 0.15 -21.13
CA THR A 161 6.86 0.26 -22.46
C THR A 161 8.20 -0.47 -22.54
N GLY A 162 9.04 -0.35 -21.51
CA GLY A 162 10.32 -1.06 -21.42
C GLY A 162 10.16 -2.58 -21.37
N ILE A 163 9.27 -3.10 -20.51
CA ILE A 163 8.96 -4.53 -20.41
C ILE A 163 8.40 -5.04 -21.75
N MET A 164 7.42 -4.34 -22.35
CA MET A 164 6.86 -4.72 -23.64
C MET A 164 7.91 -4.74 -24.75
N TYR A 165 8.86 -3.80 -24.74
CA TYR A 165 9.97 -3.80 -25.68
C TYR A 165 10.84 -5.06 -25.52
N ILE A 166 11.19 -5.43 -24.29
CA ILE A 166 11.97 -6.65 -24.00
C ILE A 166 11.18 -7.91 -24.41
N VAL A 167 9.89 -7.98 -24.07
CA VAL A 167 9.00 -9.09 -24.46
C VAL A 167 8.93 -9.20 -25.98
N GLN A 168 8.81 -8.09 -26.72
CA GLN A 168 8.82 -8.09 -28.17
C GLN A 168 10.15 -8.56 -28.76
N LEU A 169 11.28 -8.27 -28.12
CA LEU A 169 12.57 -8.81 -28.52
C LEU A 169 12.63 -10.33 -28.37
N ILE A 170 12.06 -10.87 -27.29
CA ILE A 170 12.01 -12.31 -27.00
C ILE A 170 11.02 -13.03 -27.93
N TYR A 171 9.82 -12.48 -28.09
CA TYR A 171 8.71 -13.06 -28.86
C TYR A 171 8.75 -12.78 -30.37
N LYS A 172 9.77 -12.07 -30.87
CA LYS A 172 9.93 -11.75 -32.30
C LYS A 172 9.93 -12.99 -33.22
N LYS A 173 10.02 -14.20 -32.68
CA LYS A 173 10.00 -15.47 -33.41
C LYS A 173 8.63 -16.08 -33.74
N GLU A 174 7.49 -15.70 -33.13
CA GLU A 174 6.31 -16.60 -33.22
C GLU A 174 4.90 -16.04 -33.47
N LEU A 175 4.58 -14.74 -33.37
CA LEU A 175 3.13 -14.35 -33.34
C LEU A 175 2.67 -13.41 -34.45
N LYS A 176 2.29 -14.01 -35.58
CA LYS A 176 1.58 -13.38 -36.71
C LYS A 176 0.18 -14.04 -36.89
N LYS A 177 -0.78 -13.73 -36.01
CA LYS A 177 -2.23 -13.95 -36.26
C LYS A 177 -3.06 -13.01 -35.38
N GLN A 178 -3.53 -11.92 -35.99
CA GLN A 178 -4.24 -10.80 -35.37
C GLN A 178 -5.75 -11.07 -35.35
N GLY A 179 -6.39 -11.04 -34.18
CA GLY A 179 -7.86 -11.13 -34.09
C GLY A 179 -8.34 -11.73 -32.77
N GLU A 180 -8.38 -13.05 -32.67
CA GLU A 180 -8.94 -13.77 -31.51
C GLU A 180 -7.99 -13.87 -30.31
N ARG A 181 -6.68 -13.65 -30.52
CA ARG A 181 -5.66 -13.79 -29.47
C ARG A 181 -5.45 -12.53 -28.63
N LYS A 182 -6.22 -11.46 -28.81
CA LYS A 182 -6.04 -10.22 -28.04
C LYS A 182 -6.21 -10.49 -26.55
N LEU A 183 -7.30 -11.16 -26.13
CA LEU A 183 -7.52 -11.52 -24.73
C LEU A 183 -6.40 -12.41 -24.18
N LEU A 184 -6.00 -13.45 -24.92
CA LEU A 184 -4.92 -14.36 -24.50
C LEU A 184 -3.58 -13.64 -24.34
N ARG A 185 -3.29 -12.66 -25.20
CA ARG A 185 -2.09 -11.83 -25.11
C ARG A 185 -2.13 -10.93 -23.88
N GLU A 186 -3.23 -10.22 -23.64
CA GLU A 186 -3.39 -9.34 -22.47
C GLU A 186 -3.29 -10.15 -21.15
N ILE A 187 -3.91 -11.34 -21.10
CA ILE A 187 -3.77 -12.27 -19.97
C ILE A 187 -2.31 -12.72 -19.81
N GLY A 188 -1.62 -13.05 -20.91
CA GLY A 188 -0.21 -13.42 -20.87
C GLY A 188 0.70 -12.29 -20.39
N GLU A 189 0.41 -11.04 -20.77
CA GLU A 189 1.11 -9.85 -20.30
C GLU A 189 0.90 -9.64 -18.78
N VAL A 190 -0.34 -9.77 -18.28
CA VAL A 190 -0.64 -9.73 -16.84
C VAL A 190 0.10 -10.82 -16.07
N LEU A 191 0.09 -12.05 -16.56
CA LEU A 191 0.78 -13.17 -15.91
C LEU A 191 2.29 -12.92 -15.84
N LEU A 192 2.89 -12.38 -16.89
CA LEU A 192 4.30 -12.03 -16.91
C LEU A 192 4.63 -10.98 -15.84
N VAL A 193 3.87 -9.89 -15.76
CA VAL A 193 4.11 -8.84 -14.75
C VAL A 193 3.84 -9.34 -13.34
N ALA A 194 2.83 -10.20 -13.14
CA ALA A 194 2.58 -10.84 -11.86
C ALA A 194 3.78 -11.71 -11.42
N VAL A 195 4.37 -12.50 -12.33
CA VAL A 195 5.58 -13.30 -12.04
C VAL A 195 6.78 -12.40 -11.72
N LEU A 196 6.97 -11.31 -12.46
CA LEU A 196 8.03 -10.33 -12.17
C LEU A 196 7.83 -9.66 -10.80
N PHE A 197 6.59 -9.32 -10.45
CA PHE A 197 6.24 -8.74 -9.16
C PHE A 197 6.52 -9.71 -8.01
N LEU A 198 6.10 -10.97 -8.13
CA LEU A 198 6.39 -12.01 -7.14
C LEU A 198 7.88 -12.30 -7.05
N GLY A 199 8.59 -12.33 -8.18
CA GLY A 199 10.05 -12.48 -8.22
C GLY A 199 10.76 -11.31 -7.54
N PHE A 200 10.27 -10.08 -7.72
CA PHE A 200 10.78 -8.89 -7.04
C PHE A 200 10.59 -8.97 -5.53
N ILE A 201 9.41 -9.41 -5.06
CA ILE A 201 9.15 -9.66 -3.63
C ILE A 201 10.12 -10.71 -3.09
N ALA A 202 10.29 -11.84 -3.78
CA ALA A 202 11.17 -12.91 -3.33
C ALA A 202 12.64 -12.45 -3.26
N ALA A 203 13.11 -11.72 -4.28
CA ALA A 203 14.47 -11.17 -4.30
C ALA A 203 14.70 -10.14 -3.20
N GLY A 204 13.77 -9.20 -3.01
CA GLY A 204 13.83 -8.23 -1.92
C GLY A 204 13.83 -8.89 -0.55
N SER A 205 13.03 -9.94 -0.38
CA SER A 205 12.91 -10.69 0.88
C SER A 205 14.14 -11.51 1.23
N ALA A 206 15.00 -11.83 0.25
CA ALA A 206 16.30 -12.41 0.51
C ALA A 206 17.34 -11.37 0.99
N VAL A 207 17.17 -10.10 0.61
CA VAL A 207 18.08 -9.00 0.94
C VAL A 207 17.70 -8.30 2.24
N LEU A 208 16.40 -8.09 2.49
CA LEU A 208 15.89 -7.37 3.65
C LEU A 208 16.39 -7.92 5.00
N PRO A 209 16.46 -9.24 5.26
CA PRO A 209 17.04 -9.78 6.49
C PRO A 209 18.52 -9.45 6.70
N LEU A 210 19.26 -9.17 5.62
CA LEU A 210 20.65 -8.70 5.69
C LEU A 210 20.69 -7.25 6.21
N TRP A 211 19.72 -6.44 5.81
CA TRP A 211 19.55 -5.03 6.22
C TRP A 211 18.71 -4.84 7.46
N GLU A 212 18.00 -5.85 7.94
CA GLU A 212 17.20 -5.84 9.16
C GLU A 212 17.29 -7.22 9.83
N HIS A 213 18.32 -7.43 10.67
CA HIS A 213 18.60 -8.77 11.26
C HIS A 213 17.48 -9.33 12.14
N GLN A 214 16.51 -8.49 12.52
CA GLN A 214 15.35 -8.88 13.32
C GLN A 214 14.27 -9.56 12.46
N LEU A 215 14.30 -9.40 11.13
CA LEU A 215 13.31 -9.94 10.22
C LEU A 215 13.72 -11.31 9.70
N THR A 216 12.81 -12.27 9.77
CA THR A 216 12.96 -13.52 9.02
C THR A 216 12.68 -13.30 7.53
N TYR A 217 13.01 -14.30 6.69
CA TYR A 217 12.64 -14.26 5.27
C TYR A 217 11.12 -14.10 5.09
N PHE A 218 10.32 -14.82 5.88
CA PHE A 218 8.87 -14.73 5.79
C PHE A 218 8.34 -13.35 6.22
N ASP A 219 8.89 -12.78 7.30
CA ASP A 219 8.56 -11.42 7.73
C ASP A 219 8.88 -10.40 6.63
N SER A 220 9.97 -10.62 5.89
CA SER A 220 10.37 -9.77 4.77
C SER A 220 9.45 -9.91 3.56
N VAL A 221 8.97 -11.12 3.26
CA VAL A 221 7.95 -11.37 2.23
C VAL A 221 6.66 -10.67 2.61
N TYR A 222 6.22 -10.85 3.85
CA TYR A 222 5.02 -10.25 4.39
C TYR A 222 5.12 -8.71 4.36
N PHE A 223 6.20 -8.13 4.91
CA PHE A 223 6.47 -6.70 4.85
C PHE A 223 6.45 -6.16 3.42
N SER A 224 7.12 -6.86 2.49
CA SER A 224 7.14 -6.47 1.08
C SER A 224 5.74 -6.50 0.48
N TYR A 225 4.99 -7.58 0.67
CA TYR A 225 3.62 -7.68 0.17
C TYR A 225 2.74 -6.55 0.71
N MET A 226 2.74 -6.33 2.03
CA MET A 226 1.92 -5.31 2.70
C MET A 226 2.28 -3.89 2.29
N SER A 227 3.57 -3.61 2.07
CA SER A 227 4.06 -2.29 1.65
C SER A 227 3.78 -2.03 0.17
N LEU A 228 4.11 -2.98 -0.70
CA LEU A 228 4.00 -2.80 -2.16
C LEU A 228 2.56 -2.82 -2.67
N THR A 229 1.65 -3.47 -1.95
CA THR A 229 0.20 -3.42 -2.23
C THR A 229 -0.47 -2.21 -1.59
N THR A 230 0.29 -1.35 -0.88
CA THR A 230 -0.22 -0.17 -0.17
C THR A 230 -1.26 -0.47 0.92
N ILE A 231 -1.28 -1.69 1.47
CA ILE A 231 -2.15 -2.04 2.62
C ILE A 231 -1.58 -1.45 3.91
N GLY A 232 -0.25 -1.58 4.12
CA GLY A 232 0.49 -0.90 5.18
C GLY A 232 -0.03 -1.09 6.60
N LEU A 233 -0.09 -2.33 7.11
CA LEU A 233 -0.54 -2.57 8.50
C LEU A 233 0.39 -2.00 9.59
N GLY A 234 1.68 -1.83 9.28
CA GLY A 234 2.67 -1.24 10.19
C GLY A 234 3.05 -2.06 11.41
N ASP A 235 2.64 -3.32 11.47
CA ASP A 235 3.12 -4.33 12.40
C ASP A 235 4.60 -4.64 12.20
N ILE A 236 5.06 -4.63 10.94
CA ILE A 236 6.47 -4.73 10.55
C ILE A 236 6.86 -3.50 9.76
N VAL A 237 7.89 -2.79 10.24
CA VAL A 237 8.45 -1.59 9.60
C VAL A 237 9.98 -1.59 9.73
N PRO A 238 10.70 -0.94 8.81
CA PRO A 238 12.15 -0.79 8.92
C PRO A 238 12.50 0.01 10.18
N ARG A 239 13.39 -0.54 11.01
CA ARG A 239 13.82 0.06 12.27
C ARG A 239 15.27 0.58 12.20
N ARG A 240 16.09 0.05 11.29
CA ARG A 240 17.46 0.52 11.08
C ARG A 240 17.48 1.67 10.10
N MET A 241 17.77 2.86 10.63
CA MET A 241 17.80 4.09 9.84
C MET A 241 18.96 4.14 8.83
N ASP A 242 20.04 3.38 9.06
CA ASP A 242 21.19 3.29 8.13
C ASP A 242 20.81 2.68 6.77
N PHE A 243 19.84 1.76 6.75
CA PHE A 243 19.36 1.09 5.54
C PHE A 243 18.00 1.62 5.05
N LEU A 244 17.56 2.76 5.59
CA LEU A 244 16.29 3.35 5.21
C LEU A 244 16.26 3.74 3.74
N LEU A 245 17.31 4.41 3.24
CA LEU A 245 17.34 4.85 1.83
C LEU A 245 17.26 3.68 0.83
N PRO A 246 18.08 2.61 0.95
CA PRO A 246 17.89 1.40 0.14
C PRO A 246 16.49 0.80 0.22
N THR A 247 15.90 0.81 1.42
CA THR A 247 14.54 0.30 1.63
C THR A 247 13.48 1.16 0.94
N LEU A 248 13.61 2.49 1.00
CA LEU A 248 12.72 3.41 0.28
C LEU A 248 12.84 3.26 -1.25
N ILE A 249 14.05 3.04 -1.76
CA ILE A 249 14.27 2.75 -3.19
C ILE A 249 13.59 1.43 -3.57
N TYR A 250 13.76 0.39 -2.76
CA TYR A 250 13.09 -0.90 -2.96
C TYR A 250 11.56 -0.74 -3.00
N ILE A 251 10.98 -0.04 -2.03
CA ILE A 251 9.53 0.22 -1.99
C ILE A 251 9.10 1.02 -3.22
N THR A 252 9.86 2.06 -3.60
CA THR A 252 9.54 2.88 -4.78
C THR A 252 9.49 2.05 -6.06
N ILE A 253 10.49 1.20 -6.31
CA ILE A 253 10.51 0.30 -7.47
C ILE A 253 9.36 -0.70 -7.41
N GLY A 254 9.07 -1.26 -6.24
CA GLY A 254 7.98 -2.20 -6.08
C GLY A 254 6.61 -1.54 -6.32
N LEU A 255 6.39 -0.30 -5.87
CA LEU A 255 5.17 0.46 -6.16
C LEU A 255 5.01 0.74 -7.67
N TRP A 256 6.12 0.94 -8.39
CA TRP A 256 6.09 1.06 -9.85
C TRP A 256 5.61 -0.23 -10.51
N LEU A 257 6.11 -1.38 -10.05
CA LEU A 257 5.65 -2.70 -10.52
C LEU A 257 4.18 -2.95 -10.18
N THR A 258 3.73 -2.58 -8.97
CA THR A 258 2.31 -2.67 -8.58
C THR A 258 1.44 -1.82 -9.49
N THR A 259 1.86 -0.59 -9.81
CA THR A 259 1.11 0.29 -10.70
C THR A 259 1.01 -0.30 -12.11
N ALA A 260 2.10 -0.86 -12.64
CA ALA A 260 2.08 -1.55 -13.93
C ALA A 260 1.14 -2.77 -13.92
N LEU A 261 1.11 -3.54 -12.84
CA LEU A 261 0.19 -4.67 -12.67
C LEU A 261 -1.27 -4.22 -12.65
N VAL A 262 -1.58 -3.16 -11.88
CA VAL A 262 -2.94 -2.59 -11.80
C VAL A 262 -3.40 -2.03 -13.16
N GLU A 263 -2.53 -1.35 -13.90
CA GLU A 263 -2.85 -0.85 -15.24
C GLU A 263 -3.21 -2.00 -16.20
N GLN A 264 -2.45 -3.10 -16.20
CA GLN A 264 -2.72 -4.24 -17.07
C GLN A 264 -3.98 -5.01 -16.66
N LEU A 265 -4.21 -5.18 -15.35
CA LEU A 265 -5.46 -5.75 -14.85
C LEU A 265 -6.66 -4.91 -15.28
N ALA A 266 -6.54 -3.57 -15.24
CA ALA A 266 -7.59 -2.67 -15.71
C ALA A 266 -7.87 -2.84 -17.22
N ASP A 267 -6.84 -3.02 -18.04
CA ASP A 267 -6.98 -3.29 -19.49
C ASP A 267 -7.71 -4.63 -19.74
N VAL A 268 -7.37 -5.69 -19.00
CA VAL A 268 -8.06 -6.98 -19.07
C VAL A 268 -9.52 -6.86 -18.62
N PHE A 269 -9.80 -6.19 -17.50
CA PHE A 269 -11.18 -5.98 -17.04
C PHE A 269 -12.02 -5.21 -18.06
N ARG A 270 -11.46 -4.19 -18.72
CA ARG A 270 -12.13 -3.48 -19.82
C ARG A 270 -12.45 -4.40 -20.99
N LEU A 271 -11.53 -5.32 -21.33
CA LEU A 271 -11.73 -6.27 -22.42
C LEU A 271 -12.81 -7.31 -22.07
N VAL A 272 -12.77 -7.86 -20.86
CA VAL A 272 -13.78 -8.80 -20.34
C VAL A 272 -15.16 -8.13 -20.31
N HIS A 273 -15.25 -6.89 -19.81
CA HIS A 273 -16.49 -6.12 -19.79
C HIS A 273 -16.99 -5.82 -21.22
N TYR A 274 -16.10 -5.49 -22.17
CA TYR A 274 -16.46 -5.30 -23.58
C TYR A 274 -17.01 -6.58 -24.21
N ALA A 275 -16.35 -7.73 -23.99
CA ALA A 275 -16.80 -9.03 -24.49
C ALA A 275 -18.16 -9.42 -23.89
N GLY A 276 -18.35 -9.24 -22.59
CA GLY A 276 -19.63 -9.52 -21.91
C GLY A 276 -20.80 -8.70 -22.47
N ARG A 277 -20.58 -7.43 -22.83
CA ARG A 277 -21.61 -6.60 -23.49
C ARG A 277 -21.98 -7.11 -24.88
N HIS A 278 -21.02 -7.58 -25.67
CA HIS A 278 -21.32 -8.17 -26.98
C HIS A 278 -22.10 -9.48 -26.89
N VAL A 279 -21.78 -10.35 -25.93
CA VAL A 279 -22.54 -11.59 -25.71
C VAL A 279 -23.99 -11.30 -25.33
N SER A 280 -24.26 -10.23 -24.57
CA SER A 280 -25.64 -9.81 -24.25
C SER A 280 -26.44 -9.32 -25.47
N ASN A 281 -25.77 -8.81 -26.50
CA ASN A 281 -26.37 -8.31 -27.74
C ASN A 281 -26.65 -9.43 -28.77
N VAL A 282 -26.13 -10.64 -28.55
CA VAL A 282 -26.35 -11.82 -29.43
C VAL A 282 -27.65 -12.56 -29.09
N LYS A 283 -28.39 -12.16 -28.05
CA LYS A 283 -29.75 -12.66 -27.76
C LYS A 283 -30.78 -12.39 -28.88
N GLY A 284 -30.39 -11.72 -29.98
CA GLY A 284 -31.21 -11.51 -31.17
C GLY A 284 -30.67 -12.13 -32.47
N VAL A 285 -29.62 -12.96 -32.44
CA VAL A 285 -29.11 -13.60 -33.66
C VAL A 285 -29.91 -14.86 -33.98
N ILE A 286 -30.79 -14.68 -34.96
CA ILE A 286 -31.63 -15.69 -35.62
C ILE A 286 -30.77 -16.91 -36.02
N ALA A 287 -31.10 -18.08 -35.49
CA ALA A 287 -30.55 -19.34 -35.96
C ALA A 287 -31.13 -19.65 -37.34
N ILE A 288 -30.25 -19.90 -38.32
CA ILE A 288 -30.64 -20.41 -39.64
C ILE A 288 -31.05 -21.87 -39.46
N ILE A 289 -32.35 -22.14 -39.44
CA ILE A 289 -32.89 -23.49 -39.60
C ILE A 289 -33.59 -23.52 -40.95
N ASP A 290 -32.91 -24.14 -41.90
CA ASP A 290 -33.49 -24.81 -43.07
C ASP A 290 -34.22 -23.92 -44.10
N GLY A 291 -33.43 -23.29 -44.97
CA GLY A 291 -33.76 -23.14 -46.40
C GLY A 291 -34.95 -22.28 -46.85
N LYS A 292 -35.78 -21.69 -45.99
CA LYS A 292 -36.95 -20.89 -46.43
C LYS A 292 -37.19 -19.62 -45.60
N GLY A 293 -36.79 -18.48 -46.17
CA GLY A 293 -37.39 -17.15 -45.94
C GLY A 293 -36.94 -16.38 -44.68
N PHE A 294 -36.58 -15.10 -44.87
CA PHE A 294 -36.25 -14.17 -43.79
C PHE A 294 -37.51 -13.73 -43.03
N LEU A 295 -37.63 -14.08 -41.75
CA LEU A 295 -38.61 -13.46 -40.84
C LEU A 295 -37.90 -12.64 -39.76
N LYS A 296 -37.97 -11.32 -39.91
CA LYS A 296 -37.53 -10.35 -38.91
C LYS A 296 -38.62 -10.23 -37.84
N MET A 297 -38.53 -10.99 -36.75
CA MET A 297 -39.46 -10.82 -35.62
C MET A 297 -39.11 -9.54 -34.85
N ARG A 298 -40.10 -8.64 -34.72
CA ARG A 298 -40.03 -7.50 -33.80
C ARG A 298 -40.26 -7.97 -32.36
N PRO A 299 -39.56 -7.40 -31.35
CA PRO A 299 -39.66 -7.82 -29.95
C PRO A 299 -41.07 -7.80 -29.35
N SER A 300 -41.99 -7.01 -29.90
CA SER A 300 -43.37 -6.89 -29.42
C SER A 300 -44.25 -8.12 -29.72
N LEU A 301 -43.84 -9.02 -30.62
CA LEU A 301 -44.65 -10.20 -31.00
C LEU A 301 -44.39 -11.44 -30.13
N ILE A 302 -43.31 -11.46 -29.33
CA ILE A 302 -42.96 -12.59 -28.46
C ILE A 302 -44.00 -12.76 -27.33
N PHE A 303 -44.62 -11.66 -26.87
CA PHE A 303 -45.63 -11.71 -25.82
C PHE A 303 -46.99 -12.21 -26.28
N LEU A 304 -47.35 -12.01 -27.56
CA LEU A 304 -48.65 -12.45 -28.10
C LEU A 304 -48.69 -13.95 -28.42
N ALA A 305 -47.54 -14.58 -28.67
CA ALA A 305 -47.48 -16.02 -28.88
C ALA A 305 -47.63 -16.84 -27.59
N ARG A 306 -47.32 -16.25 -26.42
CA ARG A 306 -47.43 -16.95 -25.13
C ARG A 306 -48.87 -17.05 -24.61
N GLY A 307 -49.76 -16.15 -25.02
CA GLY A 307 -51.18 -16.15 -24.59
C GLY A 307 -52.11 -17.07 -25.39
N ARG A 308 -51.62 -17.76 -26.42
CA ARG A 308 -52.43 -18.66 -27.27
C ARG A 308 -52.13 -20.15 -27.10
N LEU A 309 -51.11 -20.50 -26.31
CA LEU A 309 -50.75 -21.90 -26.01
C LEU A 309 -51.43 -22.45 -24.73
N ASP A 310 -51.97 -21.59 -23.86
CA ASP A 310 -52.61 -22.00 -22.60
C ASP A 310 -54.14 -22.24 -22.71
N ARG A 311 -54.72 -22.27 -23.91
CA ARG A 311 -56.17 -22.54 -24.12
C ARG A 311 -56.44 -23.52 -25.27
N GLY A 312 -55.79 -24.68 -25.22
CA GLY A 312 -56.00 -25.74 -26.21
C GLY A 312 -55.48 -27.09 -25.75
N LEU A 313 -55.95 -27.56 -24.60
CA LEU A 313 -56.12 -28.97 -24.22
C LEU A 313 -57.16 -29.02 -23.08
#